data_AF-K2G101-F1
#
_entry.id   AF-K2G101-F1
#
_cell.length_a   1.000
_cell.length_b   1.000
_cell.length_c   1.000
_cell.angle_alpha   90.00
_cell.angle_beta   90.00
_cell.angle_gamma   90.00
#
_symmetry.space_group_name_H-M   'P 1'
#
loop_
_entity.id
_entity.type
_entity.pdbx_description
1 polymer ?
#
loop_
_entity_poly.entity_id
_entity_poly.type
_entity_poly.pdbx_seq_one_letter_code
_entity_poly.pdbx_strand_id
1 'polypeptide(L)'
;MKKPTDYSNPKILKNYALWYYTSYYPSFWGLREKLEMKSSDSKTIDSIMSEMKSNFSEDNLLETLIQNLLDKWKSRSFIMQKLTLDKFVKNDIERITSTLESSWIGDSYLLQKINTSLKGRSVQKTKLNLIAGWFDKEIIEGLIDGNDLKDTRELLESQYKELVQKNIPKEKIIQKLIAKWFLYKDIKEVVR
;
A
#
# COMPACT_ATOMS: atom_id res chain seq x y z
N MET A 1 6.80 -32.27 -27.41
CA MET A 1 7.06 -30.83 -27.28
C MET A 1 5.85 -30.07 -27.82
N LYS A 2 5.23 -29.16 -27.05
CA LYS A 2 4.19 -28.26 -27.60
C LYS A 2 4.87 -27.27 -28.54
N LYS A 3 4.38 -27.12 -29.77
CA LYS A 3 4.85 -26.07 -30.68
C LYS A 3 4.65 -24.70 -30.00
N PRO A 4 5.60 -23.75 -30.12
CA PRO A 4 5.40 -22.41 -29.62
C PRO A 4 4.14 -21.80 -30.26
N THR A 5 3.34 -21.10 -29.46
CA THR A 5 2.16 -20.40 -29.94
C THR A 5 2.57 -19.35 -30.97
N ASP A 6 1.96 -19.41 -32.15
CA ASP A 6 2.24 -18.49 -33.24
C ASP A 6 1.41 -17.20 -33.09
N TYR A 7 2.04 -16.17 -32.52
CA TYR A 7 1.43 -14.86 -32.33
C TYR A 7 1.47 -13.98 -33.59
N SER A 8 2.01 -14.47 -34.71
CA SER A 8 1.88 -13.79 -36.00
C SER A 8 0.45 -13.85 -36.55
N ASN A 9 -0.36 -14.82 -36.08
CA ASN A 9 -1.77 -14.91 -36.42
C ASN A 9 -2.60 -13.88 -35.61
N PRO A 10 -3.28 -12.93 -36.27
CA PRO A 10 -4.07 -11.89 -35.59
C PRO A 10 -5.14 -12.44 -34.64
N LYS A 11 -5.76 -13.57 -34.98
CA LYS A 11 -6.80 -14.19 -34.15
C LYS A 11 -6.23 -14.76 -32.85
N ILE A 12 -5.02 -15.33 -32.90
CA ILE A 12 -4.34 -15.87 -31.72
C ILE A 12 -3.88 -14.73 -30.81
N LEU A 13 -3.32 -13.66 -31.38
CA LEU A 13 -2.91 -12.48 -30.62
C LEU A 13 -4.10 -11.78 -29.95
N LYS A 14 -5.23 -11.67 -30.65
CA LYS A 14 -6.49 -11.13 -30.09
C LYS A 14 -7.02 -11.98 -28.94
N ASN A 15 -7.06 -13.30 -29.11
CA ASN A 15 -7.48 -14.20 -28.02
C ASN A 15 -6.58 -14.06 -26.79
N TYR A 16 -5.27 -13.89 -27.00
CA TYR A 16 -4.33 -13.60 -25.93
C TYR A 16 -4.60 -12.24 -25.27
N ALA A 17 -4.87 -11.19 -26.05
CA ALA A 17 -5.22 -9.88 -25.52
C ALA A 17 -6.44 -9.94 -24.61
N LEU A 18 -7.51 -10.61 -25.06
CA LEU A 18 -8.73 -10.81 -24.28
C LEU A 18 -8.47 -11.59 -23.00
N TRP A 19 -7.80 -12.73 -23.09
CA TRP A 19 -7.45 -13.55 -21.93
C TRP A 19 -6.60 -12.76 -20.92
N TYR A 20 -5.59 -12.05 -21.40
CA TYR A 20 -4.68 -11.28 -20.55
C TYR A 20 -5.42 -10.15 -19.85
N TYR A 21 -6.28 -9.43 -20.59
CA TYR A 21 -7.05 -8.33 -20.05
C TYR A 21 -8.02 -8.79 -18.95
N THR A 22 -8.75 -9.89 -19.17
CA THR A 22 -9.73 -10.40 -18.19
C THR A 22 -9.09 -11.14 -17.02
N SER A 23 -7.86 -11.64 -17.17
CA SER A 23 -7.15 -12.34 -16.10
C SER A 23 -6.39 -11.39 -15.18
N TYR A 24 -5.81 -10.32 -15.73
CA TYR A 24 -4.87 -9.45 -15.00
C TYR A 24 -5.35 -8.01 -14.85
N TYR A 25 -6.36 -7.60 -15.62
CA TYR A 25 -6.90 -6.24 -15.61
C TYR A 25 -5.81 -5.15 -15.74
N PRO A 26 -4.96 -5.21 -16.77
CA PRO A 26 -3.91 -4.22 -16.98
C PRO A 26 -4.50 -2.88 -17.47
N SER A 27 -3.72 -1.81 -17.35
CA SER A 27 -3.95 -0.59 -18.14
C SER A 27 -3.85 -0.90 -19.64
N PHE A 28 -4.46 -0.08 -20.50
CA PHE A 28 -4.33 -0.23 -21.95
C PHE A 28 -2.90 -0.07 -22.42
N TRP A 29 -2.10 0.77 -21.76
CA TRP A 29 -0.67 0.87 -22.08
C TRP A 29 0.08 -0.40 -21.68
N GLY A 30 -0.18 -0.94 -20.48
CA GLY A 30 0.37 -2.23 -20.06
C GLY A 30 -0.04 -3.39 -20.97
N LEU A 31 -1.30 -3.42 -21.45
CA LEU A 31 -1.75 -4.40 -22.43
C LEU A 31 -0.97 -4.27 -23.74
N ARG A 32 -0.83 -3.06 -24.27
CA ARG A 32 -0.12 -2.81 -25.53
C ARG A 32 1.30 -3.35 -25.50
N GLU A 33 2.06 -3.03 -24.46
CA GLU A 33 3.44 -3.54 -24.32
C GLU A 33 3.48 -5.07 -24.30
N LYS A 34 2.51 -5.73 -23.66
CA LYS A 34 2.44 -7.19 -23.64
C LYS A 34 2.18 -7.76 -25.03
N LEU A 35 1.42 -7.08 -25.87
CA LEU A 35 1.22 -7.47 -27.27
C LEU A 35 2.48 -7.23 -28.12
N GLU A 36 3.16 -6.11 -27.92
CA GLU A 36 4.42 -5.77 -28.59
C GLU A 36 5.56 -6.75 -28.24
N MET A 37 5.54 -7.33 -27.03
CA MET A 37 6.44 -8.42 -26.67
C MET A 37 6.14 -9.75 -27.39
N LYS A 38 4.94 -9.90 -27.99
CA LYS A 38 4.49 -11.14 -28.64
C LYS A 38 4.48 -11.05 -30.16
N SER A 39 4.30 -9.87 -30.72
CA SER A 39 4.24 -9.64 -32.16
C SER A 39 4.92 -8.33 -32.54
N SER A 40 5.60 -8.32 -33.68
CA SER A 40 6.21 -7.12 -34.27
C SER A 40 5.26 -6.37 -35.22
N ASP A 41 4.07 -6.90 -35.50
CA ASP A 41 3.08 -6.27 -36.39
C ASP A 41 2.28 -5.19 -35.66
N SER A 42 2.75 -3.95 -35.77
CA SER A 42 2.11 -2.80 -35.14
C SER A 42 0.68 -2.54 -35.61
N LYS A 43 0.37 -2.79 -36.90
CA LYS A 43 -0.98 -2.56 -37.45
C LYS A 43 -2.00 -3.49 -36.84
N THR A 44 -1.64 -4.77 -36.69
CA THR A 44 -2.49 -5.75 -36.01
C THR A 44 -2.66 -5.40 -34.54
N ILE A 45 -1.59 -4.97 -33.84
CA ILE A 45 -1.67 -4.53 -32.44
C ILE A 45 -2.60 -3.31 -32.31
N ASP A 46 -2.45 -2.30 -33.15
CA ASP A 46 -3.30 -1.10 -33.13
C ASP A 46 -4.77 -1.43 -33.38
N SER A 47 -5.06 -2.33 -34.33
CA SER A 47 -6.43 -2.81 -34.57
C SER A 47 -7.01 -3.52 -33.35
N ILE A 48 -6.24 -4.41 -32.70
CA ILE A 48 -6.68 -5.11 -31.49
C ILE A 48 -6.89 -4.10 -30.36
N MET A 49 -5.96 -3.16 -30.16
CA MET A 49 -6.07 -2.14 -29.11
C MET A 49 -7.30 -1.24 -29.32
N SER A 50 -7.62 -0.88 -30.57
CA SER A 50 -8.83 -0.12 -30.89
C SER A 50 -10.09 -0.89 -30.48
N GLU A 51 -10.16 -2.18 -30.76
CA GLU A 51 -11.29 -3.03 -30.37
C GLU A 51 -11.36 -3.23 -28.85
N MET A 52 -10.22 -3.40 -28.17
CA MET A 52 -10.18 -3.48 -26.72
C MET A 52 -10.71 -2.18 -26.08
N LYS A 53 -10.33 -1.02 -26.62
CA LYS A 53 -10.80 0.29 -26.15
C LYS A 53 -12.29 0.54 -26.42
N SER A 54 -12.86 -0.05 -27.48
CA SER A 54 -14.31 0.06 -27.72
C SER A 54 -15.13 -0.85 -26.81
N ASN A 55 -14.55 -1.99 -26.40
CA ASN A 55 -15.27 -3.00 -25.62
C ASN A 55 -15.11 -2.85 -24.11
N PHE A 56 -14.05 -2.18 -23.65
CA PHE A 56 -13.73 -2.02 -22.24
C PHE A 56 -13.51 -0.55 -21.86
N SER A 57 -13.93 -0.19 -20.66
CA SER A 57 -13.67 1.13 -20.07
C SER A 57 -12.50 1.03 -19.09
N GLU A 58 -11.40 1.73 -19.39
CA GLU A 58 -10.26 1.85 -18.47
C GLU A 58 -10.64 2.63 -17.21
N ASP A 59 -11.53 3.62 -17.34
CA ASP A 59 -12.08 4.38 -16.22
C ASP A 59 -12.80 3.47 -15.21
N ASN A 60 -13.71 2.61 -15.68
CA ASN A 60 -14.47 1.72 -14.80
C ASN A 60 -13.55 0.69 -14.13
N LEU A 61 -12.54 0.21 -14.87
CA LEU A 61 -11.51 -0.66 -14.32
C LEU A 61 -10.73 0.07 -13.23
N LEU A 62 -10.27 1.28 -13.51
CA LEU A 62 -9.47 2.08 -12.60
C LEU A 62 -10.24 2.43 -11.33
N GLU A 63 -11.51 2.79 -11.44
CA GLU A 63 -12.43 2.98 -10.30
C GLU A 63 -12.54 1.71 -9.46
N THR A 64 -12.76 0.56 -10.09
CA THR A 64 -12.82 -0.74 -9.39
C THR A 64 -11.51 -1.06 -8.66
N LEU A 65 -10.36 -0.80 -9.29
CA LEU A 65 -9.05 -1.01 -8.68
C LEU A 65 -8.82 -0.07 -7.50
N ILE A 66 -9.18 1.21 -7.63
CA ILE A 66 -9.06 2.20 -6.55
C ILE A 66 -9.96 1.80 -5.39
N GLN A 67 -11.23 1.45 -5.62
CA GLN A 67 -12.14 1.01 -4.56
C GLN A 67 -11.60 -0.22 -3.82
N ASN A 68 -11.09 -1.22 -4.54
CA ASN A 68 -10.47 -2.40 -3.93
C ASN A 68 -9.24 -2.07 -3.06
N LEU A 69 -8.51 -1.00 -3.38
CA LEU A 69 -7.38 -0.54 -2.57
C LEU A 69 -7.86 0.27 -1.35
N LEU A 70 -8.92 1.05 -1.51
CA LEU A 70 -9.59 1.76 -0.41
C LEU A 70 -10.17 0.78 0.61
N ASP A 71 -10.83 -0.29 0.16
CA ASP A 71 -11.35 -1.38 1.02
C ASP A 71 -10.22 -2.09 1.80
N LYS A 72 -9.00 -2.06 1.26
CA LYS A 72 -7.77 -2.55 1.90
C LYS A 72 -7.03 -1.47 2.69
N TRP A 73 -7.67 -0.33 2.91
CA TRP A 73 -7.18 0.75 3.75
C TRP A 73 -5.85 1.35 3.24
N LYS A 74 -5.69 1.45 1.92
CA LYS A 74 -4.51 2.06 1.32
C LYS A 74 -4.63 3.57 1.23
N SER A 75 -3.55 4.28 1.55
CA SER A 75 -3.49 5.74 1.44
C SER A 75 -3.52 6.22 -0.01
N ARG A 76 -3.83 7.51 -0.18
CA ARG A 76 -3.84 8.18 -1.49
C ARG A 76 -2.50 8.08 -2.16
N SER A 77 -1.44 8.39 -1.43
CA SER A 77 -0.06 8.29 -1.88
C SER A 77 0.28 6.88 -2.39
N PHE A 78 -0.15 5.83 -1.68
CA PHE A 78 0.05 4.45 -2.14
C PHE A 78 -0.73 4.13 -3.42
N ILE A 79 -2.02 4.49 -3.46
CA ILE A 79 -2.88 4.24 -4.62
C ILE A 79 -2.31 4.91 -5.86
N MET A 80 -1.94 6.19 -5.74
CA MET A 80 -1.27 6.97 -6.79
C MET A 80 0.00 6.28 -7.28
N GLN A 81 0.90 5.91 -6.37
CA GLN A 81 2.17 5.27 -6.72
C GLN A 81 1.95 3.92 -7.40
N LYS A 82 1.10 3.06 -6.81
CA LYS A 82 0.83 1.72 -7.33
C LYS A 82 0.24 1.77 -8.74
N LEU A 83 -0.78 2.58 -8.97
CA LEU A 83 -1.47 2.63 -10.25
C LEU A 83 -0.63 3.31 -11.34
N THR A 84 0.22 4.27 -10.95
CA THR A 84 1.22 4.84 -11.87
C THR A 84 2.25 3.78 -12.29
N LEU A 85 2.71 2.94 -11.37
CA LEU A 85 3.60 1.81 -11.68
C LEU A 85 2.92 0.74 -12.53
N ASP A 86 1.61 0.54 -12.34
CA ASP A 86 0.74 -0.31 -13.18
C ASP A 86 0.35 0.39 -14.51
N LYS A 87 0.94 1.56 -14.77
CA LYS A 87 0.93 2.29 -16.04
C LYS A 87 -0.42 2.92 -16.40
N PHE A 88 -1.26 3.19 -15.42
CA PHE A 88 -2.43 4.04 -15.60
C PHE A 88 -2.00 5.52 -15.73
N VAL A 89 -2.78 6.29 -16.48
CA VAL A 89 -2.51 7.71 -16.69
C VAL A 89 -2.72 8.47 -15.39
N LYS A 90 -1.69 9.20 -14.94
CA LYS A 90 -1.70 9.90 -13.65
C LYS A 90 -2.93 10.78 -13.45
N ASN A 91 -3.30 11.55 -14.47
CA ASN A 91 -4.45 12.47 -14.40
C ASN A 91 -5.78 11.73 -14.20
N ASP A 92 -5.94 10.53 -14.78
CA ASP A 92 -7.14 9.72 -14.60
C ASP A 92 -7.19 9.11 -13.19
N ILE A 93 -6.04 8.68 -12.67
CA ILE A 93 -5.94 8.25 -11.27
C ILE A 93 -6.35 9.41 -10.35
N GLU A 94 -5.79 10.60 -10.54
CA GLU A 94 -6.11 11.78 -9.72
C GLU A 94 -7.60 12.12 -9.77
N ARG A 95 -8.19 12.18 -10.98
CA ARG A 95 -9.61 12.45 -11.19
C ARG A 95 -10.51 11.48 -10.43
N ILE A 96 -10.31 10.17 -10.61
CA ILE A 96 -11.16 9.14 -10.00
C ILE A 96 -10.95 9.07 -8.48
N THR A 97 -9.71 9.24 -8.04
CA THR A 97 -9.36 9.31 -6.61
C THR A 97 -10.08 10.47 -5.92
N SER A 98 -10.18 11.62 -6.58
CA SER A 98 -10.92 12.79 -6.08
C SER A 98 -12.43 12.58 -6.02
N THR A 99 -13.02 11.82 -6.95
CA THR A 99 -14.46 11.51 -6.87
C THR A 99 -14.82 10.57 -5.72
N LEU A 100 -13.85 9.82 -5.20
CA LEU A 100 -14.02 8.86 -4.11
C LEU A 100 -13.60 9.43 -2.74
N GLU A 101 -13.56 10.76 -2.58
CA GLU A 101 -13.10 11.44 -1.36
C GLU A 101 -13.90 11.07 -0.10
N SER A 102 -15.16 10.66 -0.24
CA SER A 102 -15.99 10.17 0.87
C SER A 102 -15.67 8.73 1.30
N SER A 103 -14.98 7.94 0.47
CA SER A 103 -14.63 6.55 0.74
C SER A 103 -13.29 6.37 1.46
N TRP A 104 -12.58 7.47 1.74
CA TRP A 104 -11.32 7.41 2.47
C TRP A 104 -11.56 7.01 3.92
N ILE A 105 -10.51 6.44 4.50
CA ILE A 105 -10.51 6.05 5.90
C ILE A 105 -10.86 7.26 6.76
N GLY A 106 -11.94 7.15 7.51
CA GLY A 106 -12.27 8.15 8.52
C GLY A 106 -11.22 8.16 9.64
N ASP A 107 -10.87 9.35 10.10
CA ASP A 107 -9.97 9.61 11.22
C ASP A 107 -10.29 8.77 12.46
N SER A 108 -11.57 8.53 12.72
CA SER A 108 -12.04 7.71 13.85
C SER A 108 -11.56 6.26 13.80
N TYR A 109 -11.59 5.62 12.63
CA TYR A 109 -11.11 4.25 12.46
C TYR A 109 -9.59 4.18 12.61
N LEU A 110 -8.87 5.12 11.98
CA LEU A 110 -7.42 5.15 12.07
C LEU A 110 -6.96 5.42 13.50
N LEU A 111 -7.65 6.29 14.23
CA LEU A 111 -7.42 6.53 15.65
C LEU A 111 -7.66 5.27 16.49
N GLN A 112 -8.76 4.54 16.25
CA GLN A 112 -9.01 3.26 16.92
C GLN A 112 -7.89 2.26 16.66
N LYS A 113 -7.37 2.21 15.43
CA LYS A 113 -6.26 1.33 15.04
C LYS A 113 -4.95 1.74 15.69
N ILE A 114 -4.67 3.03 15.79
CA ILE A 114 -3.53 3.59 16.54
C ILE A 114 -3.63 3.15 18.00
N ASN A 115 -4.76 3.43 18.66
CA ASN A 115 -4.99 3.06 20.06
C ASN A 115 -4.84 1.56 20.33
N THR A 116 -5.33 0.72 19.42
CA THR A 116 -5.17 -0.74 19.52
C THR A 116 -3.72 -1.16 19.37
N SER A 117 -2.97 -0.50 18.48
CA SER A 117 -1.56 -0.80 18.20
C SER A 117 -0.62 -0.33 19.32
N LEU A 118 -1.00 0.72 20.05
CA LEU A 118 -0.27 1.25 21.21
C LEU A 118 -0.25 0.30 22.41
N LYS A 119 -1.17 -0.68 22.48
CA LYS A 119 -1.20 -1.67 23.56
C LYS A 119 0.11 -2.46 23.60
N GLY A 120 1.01 -2.08 24.50
CA GLY A 120 2.32 -2.72 24.69
C GLY A 120 3.42 -2.25 23.75
N ARG A 121 3.24 -1.15 23.00
CA ARG A 121 4.23 -0.63 22.05
C ARG A 121 4.36 0.88 22.18
N SER A 122 5.55 1.39 21.86
CA SER A 122 5.75 2.83 21.83
C SER A 122 4.95 3.49 20.70
N VAL A 123 4.64 4.78 20.88
CA VAL A 123 4.02 5.65 19.87
C VAL A 123 4.85 5.65 18.60
N GLN A 124 6.16 5.82 18.72
CA GLN A 124 7.05 5.84 17.57
C GLN A 124 7.07 4.50 16.82
N LYS A 125 7.06 3.35 17.53
CA LYS A 125 6.96 2.04 16.87
C LYS A 125 5.62 1.87 16.16
N THR A 126 4.53 2.33 16.77
CA THR A 126 3.19 2.28 16.19
C THR A 126 3.11 3.10 14.91
N LYS A 127 3.59 4.35 14.95
CA LYS A 127 3.70 5.25 13.80
C LYS A 127 4.46 4.60 12.64
N LEU A 128 5.67 4.09 12.90
CA LEU A 128 6.49 3.45 11.87
C LEU A 128 5.83 2.21 11.26
N ASN A 129 5.17 1.38 12.08
CA ASN A 129 4.48 0.20 11.57
C ASN A 129 3.28 0.57 10.69
N LEU A 130 2.53 1.63 11.03
CA LEU A 130 1.40 2.10 10.21
C LEU A 130 1.88 2.73 8.91
N ILE A 131 2.92 3.57 8.94
CA ILE A 131 3.54 4.13 7.72
C ILE A 131 4.07 3.00 6.82
N ALA A 132 4.75 1.99 7.39
CA ALA A 132 5.18 0.80 6.65
C ALA A 132 4.00 -0.02 6.08
N GLY A 133 2.82 0.09 6.71
CA GLY A 133 1.56 -0.44 6.21
C GLY A 133 0.92 0.38 5.09
N TRP A 134 1.56 1.46 4.66
CA TRP A 134 1.12 2.40 3.62
C TRP A 134 -0.06 3.29 4.01
N PHE A 135 -0.20 3.56 5.30
CA PHE A 135 -1.08 4.63 5.79
C PHE A 135 -0.41 5.99 5.60
N ASP A 136 -1.23 7.04 5.50
CA ASP A 136 -0.73 8.39 5.26
C ASP A 136 0.01 8.92 6.50
N LYS A 137 1.24 9.38 6.31
CA LYS A 137 2.11 9.86 7.39
C LYS A 137 1.51 11.10 8.07
N GLU A 138 0.99 12.03 7.29
CA GLU A 138 0.51 13.33 7.78
C GLU A 138 -0.76 13.11 8.60
N ILE A 139 -1.65 12.22 8.14
CA ILE A 139 -2.85 11.83 8.89
C ILE A 139 -2.47 11.12 10.20
N ILE A 140 -1.51 10.18 10.17
CA ILE A 140 -1.06 9.49 11.40
C ILE A 140 -0.47 10.49 12.39
N GLU A 141 0.42 11.37 11.93
CA GLU A 141 1.06 12.38 12.78
C GLU A 141 0.01 13.33 13.37
N GLY A 142 -0.91 13.84 12.54
CA GLY A 142 -2.00 14.69 12.99
C GLY A 142 -2.91 14.03 14.03
N LEU A 143 -3.22 12.74 13.88
CA LEU A 143 -4.02 12.00 14.86
C LEU A 143 -3.27 11.75 16.18
N ILE A 144 -1.98 11.44 16.12
CA ILE A 144 -1.16 11.23 17.32
C ILE A 144 -1.04 12.54 18.11
N ASP A 145 -0.66 13.63 17.42
CA ASP A 145 -0.43 14.93 18.04
C ASP A 145 -1.74 15.54 18.53
N GLY A 146 -2.81 15.47 17.72
CA GLY A 146 -4.13 16.01 18.04
C GLY A 146 -4.85 15.29 19.18
N ASN A 147 -4.47 14.04 19.50
CA ASN A 147 -5.02 13.27 20.62
C ASN A 147 -4.04 13.15 21.80
N ASP A 148 -2.94 13.90 21.79
CA ASP A 148 -1.87 13.89 22.80
C ASP A 148 -1.34 12.48 23.15
N LEU A 149 -1.25 11.60 22.15
CA LEU A 149 -0.83 10.22 22.35
C LEU A 149 0.67 10.15 22.64
N LYS A 150 1.02 9.72 23.86
CA LYS A 150 2.41 9.66 24.35
C LYS A 150 2.71 8.30 24.97
N ASP A 151 4.00 7.94 24.97
CA ASP A 151 4.48 6.79 25.73
C ASP A 151 4.28 7.07 27.23
N THR A 152 3.46 6.25 27.88
CA THR A 152 3.25 6.40 29.32
C THR A 152 4.39 5.78 30.11
N ARG A 153 4.63 6.31 31.31
CA ARG A 153 5.65 5.77 32.22
C ARG A 153 5.32 4.34 32.63
N GLU A 154 4.05 4.03 32.88
CA GLU A 154 3.57 2.70 33.25
C GLU A 154 3.87 1.66 32.16
N LEU A 155 3.70 2.06 30.89
CA LEU A 155 4.05 1.21 29.75
C LEU A 155 5.55 0.90 29.77
N LEU A 156 6.40 1.93 29.90
CA LEU A 156 7.85 1.74 29.93
C LEU A 156 8.30 0.88 31.11
N GLU A 157 7.74 1.11 32.30
CA GLU A 157 8.01 0.31 33.50
C GLU A 157 7.60 -1.15 33.34
N SER A 158 6.45 -1.42 32.71
CA SER A 158 6.02 -2.80 32.42
C SER A 158 7.00 -3.52 31.48
N GLN A 159 7.43 -2.84 30.41
CA GLN A 159 8.38 -3.38 29.44
C GLN A 159 9.77 -3.58 30.05
N TYR A 160 10.19 -2.70 30.97
CA TYR A 160 11.40 -2.88 31.75
C TYR A 160 11.33 -4.11 32.66
N LYS A 161 10.25 -4.26 33.44
CA LYS A 161 10.04 -5.41 34.32
C LYS A 161 10.09 -6.75 33.58
N GLU A 162 9.43 -6.83 32.41
CA GLU A 162 9.49 -8.02 31.54
C GLU A 162 10.92 -8.38 31.08
N LEU A 163 11.79 -7.39 30.89
CA LEU A 163 13.17 -7.59 30.47
C LEU A 163 14.08 -7.96 31.64
N VAL A 164 13.83 -7.40 32.83
CA VAL A 164 14.54 -7.75 34.07
C VAL A 164 14.29 -9.21 34.43
N GLN A 165 13.04 -9.69 34.32
CA GLN A 165 12.68 -11.09 34.58
C GLN A 165 13.44 -12.10 33.71
N LYS A 166 14.05 -11.66 32.61
CA LYS A 166 14.85 -12.50 31.70
C LYS A 166 16.33 -12.57 32.07
N ASN A 167 16.74 -12.04 33.24
CA ASN A 167 18.13 -12.00 33.72
C ASN A 167 19.11 -11.39 32.70
N ILE A 168 18.69 -10.33 32.00
CA ILE A 168 19.49 -9.63 31.01
C ILE A 168 20.28 -8.50 31.70
N PRO A 169 21.57 -8.28 31.37
CA PRO A 169 22.33 -7.14 31.87
C PRO A 169 21.66 -5.78 31.58
N LYS A 170 21.81 -4.82 32.49
CA LYS A 170 21.15 -3.50 32.45
C LYS A 170 21.37 -2.77 31.12
N GLU A 171 22.59 -2.80 30.59
CA GLU A 171 22.98 -2.16 29.33
C GLU A 171 22.22 -2.76 28.14
N LYS A 172 22.05 -4.09 28.15
CA LYS A 172 21.28 -4.81 27.12
C LYS A 172 19.78 -4.54 27.24
N ILE A 173 19.26 -4.30 28.45
CA ILE A 173 17.87 -3.87 28.65
C ILE A 173 17.65 -2.49 28.02
N ILE A 174 18.54 -1.53 28.28
CA ILE A 174 18.49 -0.19 27.67
C ILE A 174 18.49 -0.29 26.15
N GLN A 175 19.42 -1.05 25.56
CA GLN A 175 19.48 -1.27 24.11
C GLN A 175 18.17 -1.86 23.55
N LYS A 176 17.57 -2.83 24.25
CA LYS A 176 16.29 -3.41 23.83
C LYS A 176 15.12 -2.42 23.93
N LEU A 177 15.09 -1.56 24.93
CA LEU A 177 14.07 -0.51 25.05
C LEU A 177 14.21 0.55 23.95
N ILE A 178 15.43 0.94 23.61
CA ILE A 178 15.71 1.82 22.45
C ILE A 178 15.27 1.14 21.14
N ALA A 179 15.55 -0.15 20.96
CA ALA A 179 15.09 -0.91 19.78
C ALA A 179 13.56 -1.06 19.72
N LYS A 180 12.87 -0.94 20.86
CA LYS A 180 11.41 -0.80 20.97
C LYS A 180 10.92 0.64 20.76
N TRP A 181 11.83 1.56 20.42
CA TRP A 181 11.57 2.97 20.09
C TRP A 181 11.11 3.85 21.26
N PHE A 182 11.40 3.45 22.50
CA PHE A 182 11.24 4.36 23.64
C PHE A 182 12.38 5.40 23.66
N LEU A 183 12.07 6.63 24.10
CA LEU A 183 13.07 7.69 24.18
C LEU A 183 14.06 7.42 25.31
N TYR A 184 15.35 7.66 25.02
CA TYR A 184 16.41 7.42 25.99
C TYR A 184 16.28 8.25 27.29
N LYS A 185 15.74 9.47 27.18
CA LYS A 185 15.48 10.33 28.35
C LYS A 185 14.51 9.67 29.33
N ASP A 186 13.45 9.05 28.83
CA ASP A 186 12.41 8.40 29.64
C ASP A 186 12.92 7.06 30.20
N ILE A 187 13.72 6.32 29.40
CA ILE A 187 14.40 5.10 29.85
C ILE A 187 15.28 5.37 31.07
N LYS A 188 16.03 6.47 31.09
CA LYS A 188 16.89 6.84 32.22
C LYS A 188 16.15 7.05 33.53
N GLU A 189 14.87 7.42 33.47
CA GLU A 189 14.06 7.65 34.67
C GLU A 189 13.57 6.33 35.29
N VAL A 190 13.32 5.32 34.45
CA VAL A 190 12.82 4.00 34.86
C VAL A 190 13.94 3.04 35.25
N VAL A 191 15.07 3.09 34.55
CA VAL A 191 16.19 2.14 34.70
C VAL A 191 17.18 2.60 35.78
N ARG A 192 16.78 3.46 36.73
CA ARG A 192 17.69 3.91 37.80
C ARG A 192 18.14 2.73 38.66
#